data_AF-A0A117MU79-F1
#
_entry.id   AF-A0A117MU79-F1
#
_cell.length_a   1.000
_cell.length_b   1.000
_cell.length_c   1.000
_cell.angle_alpha   90.00
_cell.angle_beta   90.00
_cell.angle_gamma   90.00
#
_symmetry.space_group_name_H-M   'P 1'
#
loop_
_entity.id
_entity.type
_entity.pdbx_description
1 polymer ?
#
loop_
_entity_poly.entity_id
_entity_poly.type
_entity_poly.pdbx_seq_one_letter_code
_entity_poly.pdbx_strand_id
1 'polypeptide(L)'
;MALADASYWPWTDRKGRFDALRAGCFALVLMPAAYLAYQAFAHQLGSKPWTQAVHDTGTWSLRILVITLAVTPLRRILDWNRLIGIRRMLGLSALAYALGHLTLYCIDLGFDWGLIASEIVKRFYLIVGITALIGLVALGATSTDGMIRRLGSARWQQLHSLVYAIAMLGLFHFALQSKIDVTQPVLLAGLFALLMAYRGLNRLGIPLSFTSLALTALGTGLATALAETAWYAFATGASAWLIFQANADVIAYQDWTALRPGHWVALVGLGLALLHLWRKPAQRPARRERRPAQPVSTAAPG
;
A
#
# COMPACT_ATOMS: atom_id res chain seq x y z
N MET A 1 18.71 10.42 -36.86
CA MET A 1 17.66 10.55 -35.83
C MET A 1 17.31 9.15 -35.34
N ALA A 2 18.18 8.57 -34.50
CA ALA A 2 18.02 7.21 -33.99
C ALA A 2 17.31 7.29 -32.63
N LEU A 3 15.98 7.16 -32.65
CA LEU A 3 15.23 6.83 -31.44
C LEU A 3 15.54 5.37 -31.14
N ALA A 4 16.59 5.13 -30.36
CA ALA A 4 16.79 3.82 -29.76
C ALA A 4 15.56 3.53 -28.90
N ASP A 5 14.72 2.63 -29.39
CA ASP A 5 13.61 2.02 -28.67
C ASP A 5 14.17 1.31 -27.44
N ALA A 6 14.42 2.07 -26.37
CA ALA A 6 14.64 1.51 -25.06
C ALA A 6 13.30 0.86 -24.66
N SER A 7 13.17 -0.43 -24.96
CA SER A 7 11.98 -1.21 -24.65
C SER A 7 11.71 -1.11 -23.15
N TYR A 8 10.66 -0.37 -22.78
CA TYR A 8 10.26 -0.15 -21.40
C TYR A 8 9.55 -1.39 -20.86
N TRP A 9 10.33 -2.41 -20.53
CA TRP A 9 9.79 -3.59 -19.85
C TRP A 9 9.60 -3.31 -18.35
N PRO A 10 8.65 -3.98 -17.68
CA PRO A 10 8.44 -3.82 -16.24
C PRO A 10 9.69 -4.09 -15.39
N TRP A 11 10.57 -4.99 -15.86
CA TRP A 11 11.81 -5.44 -15.22
C TRP A 11 13.08 -4.67 -15.63
N THR A 12 12.99 -3.62 -16.45
CA THR A 12 14.16 -2.83 -16.88
C THR A 12 14.20 -1.43 -16.27
N ASP A 13 15.39 -0.87 -16.03
CA ASP A 13 15.60 0.53 -15.64
C ASP A 13 15.30 1.50 -16.79
N ARG A 14 15.39 2.81 -16.53
CA ARG A 14 15.15 3.85 -17.55
C ARG A 14 16.17 3.83 -18.71
N LYS A 15 17.29 3.13 -18.53
CA LYS A 15 18.34 2.94 -19.55
C LYS A 15 18.18 1.60 -20.27
N GLY A 16 17.09 0.86 -20.04
CA GLY A 16 16.82 -0.45 -20.65
C GLY A 16 17.60 -1.61 -20.03
N ARG A 17 18.32 -1.40 -18.92
CA ARG A 17 19.11 -2.46 -18.26
C ARG A 17 18.24 -3.24 -17.29
N PHE A 18 18.51 -4.53 -17.10
CA PHE A 18 17.78 -5.34 -16.12
C PHE A 18 17.89 -4.76 -14.70
N ASP A 19 16.76 -4.63 -14.02
CA ASP A 19 16.66 -4.17 -12.64
C ASP A 19 15.98 -5.26 -11.78
N ALA A 20 16.78 -5.97 -10.99
CA ALA A 20 16.31 -7.07 -10.16
C ALA A 20 15.21 -6.65 -9.16
N LEU A 21 15.23 -5.41 -8.66
CA LEU A 21 14.20 -4.93 -7.74
C LEU A 21 12.85 -4.80 -8.46
N ARG A 22 12.86 -4.29 -9.69
CA ARG A 22 11.65 -4.16 -10.51
C ARG A 22 11.17 -5.53 -10.97
N ALA A 23 12.07 -6.40 -11.42
CA ALA A 23 11.74 -7.77 -11.82
C ALA A 23 11.12 -8.57 -10.67
N GLY A 24 11.76 -8.55 -9.49
CA GLY A 24 11.24 -9.21 -8.30
C GLY A 24 9.90 -8.64 -7.85
N CYS A 25 9.75 -7.32 -7.83
CA CYS A 25 8.48 -6.69 -7.51
C CYS A 25 7.38 -7.06 -8.53
N PHE A 26 7.69 -7.14 -9.82
CA PHE A 26 6.75 -7.55 -10.86
C PHE A 26 6.30 -9.00 -10.69
N ALA A 27 7.24 -9.91 -10.40
CA ALA A 27 6.92 -11.31 -10.09
C ALA A 27 6.02 -11.43 -8.85
N LEU A 28 6.35 -10.69 -7.77
CA LEU A 28 5.58 -10.71 -6.53
C LEU A 28 4.15 -10.19 -6.69
N VAL A 29 3.92 -9.15 -7.49
CA VAL A 29 2.55 -8.65 -7.73
C VAL A 29 1.74 -9.56 -8.65
N LEU A 30 2.38 -10.43 -9.44
CA LEU A 30 1.68 -11.43 -10.27
C LEU A 30 1.35 -12.71 -9.50
N MET A 31 2.12 -13.04 -8.45
CA MET A 31 1.95 -14.26 -7.67
C MET A 31 0.50 -14.49 -7.18
N PRO A 32 -0.21 -13.50 -6.63
CA PRO A 32 -1.59 -13.72 -6.18
C PRO A 32 -2.56 -14.08 -7.30
N ALA A 33 -2.45 -13.42 -8.45
CA ALA A 33 -3.27 -13.72 -9.62
C ALA A 33 -2.96 -15.12 -10.16
N ALA A 34 -1.68 -15.52 -10.19
CA ALA A 34 -1.27 -16.87 -10.58
C ALA A 34 -1.80 -17.93 -9.61
N TYR A 35 -1.74 -17.66 -8.30
CA TYR A 35 -2.29 -18.55 -7.28
C TYR A 35 -3.82 -18.66 -7.38
N LEU A 36 -4.52 -17.56 -7.62
CA LEU A 36 -5.97 -17.57 -7.84
C LEU A 36 -6.33 -18.39 -9.09
N ALA A 37 -5.59 -18.22 -10.20
CA ALA A 37 -5.79 -19.00 -11.41
C ALA A 37 -5.53 -20.50 -11.18
N TYR A 38 -4.51 -20.86 -10.41
CA TYR A 38 -4.26 -22.24 -10.00
C TYR A 38 -5.42 -22.80 -9.17
N GLN A 39 -5.90 -22.08 -8.16
CA GLN A 39 -7.06 -22.51 -7.35
C GLN A 39 -8.32 -22.69 -8.22
N ALA A 40 -8.52 -21.82 -9.21
CA ALA A 40 -9.63 -21.95 -10.16
C ALA A 40 -9.49 -23.22 -11.02
N PHE A 41 -8.30 -23.45 -11.58
CA PHE A 41 -8.01 -24.63 -12.40
C PHE A 41 -8.13 -25.94 -11.62
N ALA A 42 -7.69 -25.94 -10.36
CA ALA A 42 -7.75 -27.10 -9.48
C ALA A 42 -9.11 -27.28 -8.79
N HIS A 43 -10.12 -26.46 -9.12
CA HIS A 43 -11.46 -26.47 -8.49
C HIS A 43 -11.43 -26.29 -6.96
N GLN A 44 -10.47 -25.51 -6.44
CA GLN A 44 -10.24 -25.28 -5.01
C GLN A 44 -10.91 -24.01 -4.47
N LEU A 45 -11.65 -23.27 -5.31
CA LEU A 45 -12.36 -22.04 -4.90
C LEU A 45 -13.67 -22.29 -4.13
N GLY A 46 -14.02 -23.56 -3.87
CA GLY A 46 -15.20 -23.94 -3.11
C GLY A 46 -16.51 -23.81 -3.90
N SER A 47 -17.63 -23.77 -3.17
CA SER A 47 -18.98 -23.82 -3.74
C SER A 47 -19.42 -22.52 -4.43
N LYS A 48 -18.78 -21.38 -4.13
CA LYS A 48 -19.04 -20.07 -4.74
C LYS A 48 -17.75 -19.48 -5.31
N PRO A 49 -17.25 -20.04 -6.42
CA PRO A 49 -15.90 -19.74 -6.91
C PRO A 49 -15.71 -18.27 -7.30
N TRP A 50 -16.71 -17.66 -7.93
CA TRP A 50 -16.69 -16.25 -8.32
C TRP A 50 -16.67 -15.32 -7.11
N THR A 51 -17.56 -15.55 -6.14
CA THR A 51 -17.57 -14.77 -4.88
C THR A 51 -16.22 -14.87 -4.15
N GLN A 52 -15.59 -16.05 -4.10
CA GLN A 52 -14.26 -16.20 -3.52
C GLN A 52 -13.20 -15.41 -4.30
N ALA A 53 -13.21 -15.50 -5.63
CA ALA A 53 -12.29 -14.74 -6.48
C ALA A 53 -12.45 -13.22 -6.33
N VAL A 54 -13.69 -12.74 -6.16
CA VAL A 54 -14.00 -11.33 -5.86
C VAL A 54 -13.36 -10.92 -4.53
N HIS A 55 -13.52 -11.71 -3.46
CA HIS A 55 -12.91 -11.41 -2.17
C HIS A 55 -11.37 -11.42 -2.22
N ASP A 56 -10.79 -12.40 -2.89
CA ASP A 56 -9.33 -12.54 -3.01
C ASP A 56 -8.71 -11.35 -3.76
N THR A 57 -9.26 -11.02 -4.93
CA THR A 57 -8.76 -9.88 -5.73
C THR A 57 -8.95 -8.53 -5.04
N GLY A 58 -10.06 -8.34 -4.33
CA GLY A 58 -10.30 -7.14 -3.50
C GLY A 58 -9.30 -7.01 -2.37
N THR A 59 -9.03 -8.11 -1.65
CA THR A 59 -8.04 -8.16 -0.57
C THR A 59 -6.63 -7.84 -1.09
N TRP A 60 -6.23 -8.43 -2.23
CA TRP A 60 -4.92 -8.18 -2.82
C TRP A 60 -4.77 -6.76 -3.36
N SER A 61 -5.82 -6.17 -3.92
CA SER A 61 -5.83 -4.76 -4.31
C SER A 61 -5.46 -3.85 -3.14
N LEU A 62 -6.11 -4.04 -1.97
CA LEU A 62 -5.81 -3.25 -0.76
C LEU A 62 -4.42 -3.52 -0.20
N ARG A 63 -3.97 -4.78 -0.15
CA ARG A 63 -2.61 -5.12 0.28
C ARG A 63 -1.56 -4.40 -0.56
N ILE A 64 -1.68 -4.46 -1.89
CA ILE A 64 -0.76 -3.79 -2.81
C ILE A 64 -0.84 -2.27 -2.65
N LEU A 65 -2.04 -1.70 -2.43
CA LEU A 65 -2.21 -0.27 -2.17
C LEU A 65 -1.50 0.16 -0.87
N VAL A 66 -1.66 -0.58 0.22
CA VAL A 66 -0.95 -0.31 1.49
C VAL A 66 0.56 -0.44 1.31
N ILE A 67 1.04 -1.46 0.59
CA ILE A 67 2.47 -1.60 0.23
C ILE A 67 2.95 -0.40 -0.60
N THR A 68 2.15 0.09 -1.55
CA THR A 68 2.46 1.29 -2.34
C THR A 68 2.64 2.52 -1.44
N LEU A 69 1.78 2.65 -0.42
CA LEU A 69 1.90 3.70 0.59
C LEU A 69 3.11 3.50 1.50
N ALA A 70 3.55 2.26 1.75
CA ALA A 70 4.73 1.95 2.55
C ALA A 70 6.04 2.38 1.89
N VAL A 71 6.10 2.47 0.55
CA VAL A 71 7.32 2.85 -0.20
C VAL A 71 7.97 4.13 0.33
N THR A 72 7.19 5.19 0.61
CA THR A 72 7.76 6.48 1.04
C THR A 72 8.34 6.42 2.46
N PRO A 73 7.61 5.89 3.47
CA PRO A 73 8.19 5.61 4.77
C PRO A 73 9.43 4.73 4.71
N LEU A 74 9.38 3.56 4.06
CA LEU A 74 10.52 2.64 3.99
C LEU A 74 11.74 3.27 3.32
N ARG A 75 11.55 4.02 2.23
CA ARG A 75 12.63 4.76 1.58
C ARG A 75 13.37 5.69 2.54
N ARG A 76 12.63 6.39 3.41
CA ARG A 76 13.20 7.32 4.39
C ARG A 76 13.66 6.61 5.67
N ILE A 77 13.03 5.49 6.04
CA ILE A 77 13.38 4.64 7.20
C ILE A 77 14.64 3.81 6.92
N LEU A 78 15.00 3.57 5.66
CA LEU A 78 16.14 2.73 5.28
C LEU A 78 17.18 3.47 4.42
N ASP A 79 16.96 4.76 4.13
CA ASP A 79 17.72 5.56 3.14
C ASP A 79 17.82 4.90 1.74
N TRP A 80 16.90 3.99 1.43
CA TRP A 80 16.90 3.20 0.21
C TRP A 80 16.10 3.88 -0.91
N ASN A 81 16.73 4.86 -1.56
CA ASN A 81 16.10 5.65 -2.62
C ASN A 81 15.60 4.84 -3.83
N ARG A 82 16.15 3.64 -4.09
CA ARG A 82 15.73 2.80 -5.24
C ARG A 82 14.26 2.35 -5.15
N LEU A 83 13.69 2.27 -3.95
CA LEU A 83 12.28 1.90 -3.73
C LEU A 83 11.30 2.85 -4.45
N ILE A 84 11.68 4.10 -4.72
CA ILE A 84 10.80 5.02 -5.45
C ILE A 84 10.51 4.54 -6.88
N GLY A 85 11.42 3.77 -7.48
CA GLY A 85 11.29 3.27 -8.85
C GLY A 85 10.18 2.24 -9.03
N ILE A 86 9.81 1.50 -7.97
CA ILE A 86 8.74 0.49 -8.01
C ILE A 86 7.37 1.03 -7.59
N ARG A 87 7.29 2.27 -7.07
CA ARG A 87 6.03 2.86 -6.56
C ARG A 87 4.93 2.89 -7.62
N ARG A 88 5.27 3.30 -8.84
CA ARG A 88 4.31 3.38 -9.95
C ARG A 88 3.80 1.99 -10.34
N MET A 89 4.69 1.00 -10.38
CA MET A 89 4.32 -0.37 -10.70
C MET A 89 3.35 -0.93 -9.66
N LEU A 90 3.66 -0.79 -8.37
CA LEU A 90 2.77 -1.20 -7.28
C LEU A 90 1.41 -0.51 -7.35
N GLY A 91 1.37 0.81 -7.59
CA GLY A 91 0.11 1.56 -7.71
C GLY A 91 -0.75 1.12 -8.89
N LEU A 92 -0.14 0.86 -10.05
CA LEU A 92 -0.86 0.33 -11.22
C LEU A 92 -1.30 -1.12 -11.01
N SER A 93 -0.51 -1.94 -10.30
CA SER A 93 -0.92 -3.27 -9.89
C SER A 93 -2.14 -3.23 -8.96
N ALA A 94 -2.16 -2.35 -7.96
CA ALA A 94 -3.36 -2.17 -7.11
C ALA A 94 -4.60 -1.83 -7.95
N LEU A 95 -4.46 -0.91 -8.93
CA LEU A 95 -5.55 -0.60 -9.86
C LEU A 95 -5.96 -1.82 -10.70
N ALA A 96 -5.02 -2.59 -11.24
CA ALA A 96 -5.32 -3.78 -12.03
C ALA A 96 -6.11 -4.82 -11.22
N TYR A 97 -5.73 -5.06 -9.95
CA TYR A 97 -6.50 -5.94 -9.06
C TYR A 97 -7.87 -5.35 -8.71
N ALA A 98 -7.99 -4.03 -8.51
CA ALA A 98 -9.28 -3.39 -8.26
C ALA A 98 -10.24 -3.48 -9.47
N LEU A 99 -9.71 -3.33 -10.68
CA LEU A 99 -10.49 -3.55 -11.91
C LEU A 99 -10.87 -5.01 -12.07
N GLY A 100 -9.93 -5.94 -11.82
CA GLY A 100 -10.22 -7.37 -11.81
C GLY A 100 -11.30 -7.75 -10.79
N HIS A 101 -11.27 -7.14 -9.61
CA HIS A 101 -12.30 -7.30 -8.58
C HIS A 101 -13.70 -6.88 -9.09
N LEU A 102 -13.81 -5.71 -9.73
CA LEU A 102 -15.08 -5.28 -10.35
C LEU A 102 -15.50 -6.19 -11.50
N THR A 103 -14.56 -6.61 -12.36
CA THR A 103 -14.85 -7.51 -13.47
C THR A 103 -15.37 -8.85 -12.99
N LEU A 104 -14.75 -9.45 -11.96
CA LEU A 104 -15.21 -10.69 -11.35
C LEU A 104 -16.58 -10.54 -10.70
N TYR A 105 -16.86 -9.38 -10.10
CA TYR A 105 -18.20 -9.09 -9.58
C TYR A 105 -19.25 -9.02 -10.69
N CYS A 106 -18.92 -8.39 -11.83
CA CYS A 106 -19.81 -8.40 -13.00
C CYS A 106 -20.01 -9.81 -13.56
N ILE A 107 -18.97 -10.65 -13.57
CA ILE A 107 -19.06 -12.05 -14.01
C ILE A 107 -19.95 -12.87 -13.07
N ASP A 108 -19.82 -12.69 -11.75
CA ASP A 108 -20.66 -13.37 -10.73
C ASP A 108 -22.15 -13.09 -10.96
N LEU A 109 -22.47 -11.90 -11.46
CA LEU A 109 -23.83 -11.48 -11.81
C LEU A 109 -24.19 -11.69 -13.29
N GLY A 110 -23.37 -12.42 -14.05
CA GLY A 110 -23.64 -12.75 -15.46
C GLY A 110 -23.69 -11.56 -16.41
N PHE A 111 -23.06 -10.44 -16.05
CA PHE A 111 -23.14 -9.15 -16.76
C PHE A 111 -24.57 -8.59 -16.91
N ASP A 112 -25.49 -8.94 -16.01
CA ASP A 112 -26.80 -8.28 -15.95
C ASP A 112 -26.63 -6.86 -15.40
N TRP A 113 -26.55 -5.88 -16.31
CA TRP A 113 -26.34 -4.47 -15.98
C TRP A 113 -27.46 -3.87 -15.12
N GLY A 114 -28.69 -4.37 -15.26
CA GLY A 114 -29.82 -3.93 -14.44
C GLY A 114 -29.67 -4.40 -12.99
N LEU A 115 -29.34 -5.67 -12.81
CA LEU A 115 -29.05 -6.24 -11.49
C LEU A 115 -27.84 -5.56 -10.84
N ILE A 116 -26.72 -5.45 -11.56
CA ILE A 116 -25.47 -4.82 -11.08
C ILE A 116 -25.73 -3.41 -10.58
N ALA A 117 -26.39 -2.57 -11.38
CA ALA A 117 -26.69 -1.19 -10.99
C ALA A 117 -27.60 -1.14 -9.76
N SER A 118 -28.64 -1.99 -9.73
CA SER A 118 -29.56 -2.04 -8.60
C SER A 118 -28.89 -2.46 -7.29
N GLU A 119 -27.98 -3.44 -7.33
CA GLU A 119 -27.23 -3.90 -6.17
C GLU A 119 -26.27 -2.82 -5.66
N ILE A 120 -25.56 -2.14 -6.58
CA ILE A 120 -24.64 -1.05 -6.22
C ILE A 120 -25.37 0.07 -5.49
N VAL A 121 -26.54 0.48 -5.98
CA VAL A 121 -27.32 1.57 -5.37
C VAL A 121 -27.93 1.14 -4.03
N LYS A 122 -28.41 -0.10 -3.92
CA LYS A 122 -29.06 -0.62 -2.70
C LYS A 122 -28.07 -0.90 -1.57
N ARG A 123 -26.80 -1.15 -1.88
CA ARG A 123 -25.79 -1.55 -0.88
C ARG A 123 -24.77 -0.44 -0.67
N PHE A 124 -24.87 0.22 0.49
CA PHE A 124 -23.98 1.33 0.86
C PHE A 124 -22.48 1.00 0.69
N TYR A 125 -22.05 -0.21 1.09
CA TYR A 125 -20.64 -0.60 0.95
C TYR A 125 -20.19 -0.66 -0.52
N LEU A 126 -21.06 -1.01 -1.48
CA LEU A 126 -20.72 -1.01 -2.91
C LEU A 126 -20.52 0.41 -3.44
N ILE A 127 -21.32 1.39 -2.98
CA ILE A 127 -21.14 2.81 -3.32
C ILE A 127 -19.75 3.30 -2.88
N VAL A 128 -19.35 2.96 -1.64
CA VAL A 128 -18.02 3.29 -1.11
C VAL A 128 -16.93 2.66 -1.98
N GLY A 129 -17.08 1.39 -2.36
CA GLY A 129 -16.14 0.66 -3.21
C GLY A 129 -15.98 1.30 -4.60
N ILE A 130 -17.09 1.61 -5.27
CA ILE A 130 -17.07 2.26 -6.59
C ILE A 130 -16.45 3.67 -6.51
N THR A 131 -16.72 4.42 -5.46
CA THR A 131 -16.10 5.75 -5.27
C THR A 131 -14.59 5.64 -5.12
N ALA A 132 -14.10 4.67 -4.33
CA ALA A 132 -12.67 4.39 -4.21
C ALA A 132 -12.06 3.97 -5.56
N LEU A 133 -12.75 3.11 -6.32
CA LEU A 133 -12.31 2.65 -7.64
C LEU A 133 -12.20 3.79 -8.66
N ILE A 134 -13.20 4.67 -8.73
CA ILE A 134 -13.17 5.85 -9.63
C ILE A 134 -11.96 6.73 -9.31
N GLY A 135 -11.72 7.00 -8.02
CA GLY A 135 -10.53 7.72 -7.59
C GLY A 135 -9.24 7.02 -8.01
N LEU A 136 -9.15 5.71 -7.83
CA LEU A 136 -7.97 4.93 -8.20
C LEU A 136 -7.74 4.90 -9.72
N VAL A 137 -8.80 4.80 -10.52
CA VAL A 137 -8.76 4.91 -11.99
C VAL A 137 -8.24 6.29 -12.41
N ALA A 138 -8.71 7.37 -11.78
CA ALA A 138 -8.24 8.71 -12.07
C ALA A 138 -6.73 8.87 -11.78
N LEU A 139 -6.23 8.27 -10.69
CA LEU A 139 -4.78 8.23 -10.41
C LEU A 139 -4.01 7.40 -11.43
N GLY A 140 -4.53 6.23 -11.84
CA GLY A 140 -3.92 5.39 -12.87
C GLY A 140 -3.80 6.10 -14.22
N ALA A 141 -4.88 6.73 -14.67
CA ALA A 141 -4.92 7.49 -15.93
C ALA A 141 -3.93 8.67 -15.93
N THR A 142 -3.69 9.28 -14.77
CA THR A 142 -2.75 10.40 -14.60
C THR A 142 -1.34 9.96 -14.18
N SER A 143 -1.04 8.66 -14.21
CA SER A 143 0.26 8.10 -13.85
C SER A 143 1.29 8.12 -14.99
N THR A 144 0.90 8.51 -16.21
CA THR A 144 1.79 8.52 -17.38
C THR A 144 2.77 9.70 -17.37
N ASP A 145 3.95 9.51 -17.96
CA ASP A 145 4.96 10.56 -18.07
C ASP A 145 4.43 11.78 -18.82
N GLY A 146 3.55 11.56 -19.82
CA GLY A 146 2.85 12.61 -20.54
C GLY A 146 1.93 13.42 -19.63
N MET A 147 1.13 12.77 -18.78
CA MET A 147 0.23 13.46 -17.85
C MET A 147 0.98 14.20 -16.74
N ILE A 148 2.08 13.65 -16.23
CA ILE A 148 2.95 14.34 -15.27
C ILE A 148 3.48 15.65 -15.88
N ARG A 149 3.93 15.62 -17.14
CA ARG A 149 4.38 16.83 -17.86
C ARG A 149 3.24 17.82 -18.13
N ARG A 150 2.05 17.34 -18.49
CA ARG A 150 0.88 18.18 -18.80
C ARG A 150 0.31 18.90 -17.57
N LEU A 151 0.18 18.19 -16.45
CA LEU A 151 -0.41 18.76 -15.22
C LEU A 151 0.59 19.62 -14.43
N GLY A 152 1.89 19.37 -14.60
CA GLY A 152 2.94 19.92 -13.75
C GLY A 152 3.02 19.21 -12.41
N SER A 153 4.22 19.26 -11.79
CA SER A 153 4.53 18.49 -10.58
C SER A 153 3.62 18.83 -9.40
N ALA A 154 3.27 20.10 -9.20
CA ALA A 154 2.45 20.55 -8.07
C ALA A 154 1.01 20.01 -8.13
N ARG A 155 0.30 20.22 -9.24
CA ARG A 155 -1.09 19.75 -9.41
C ARG A 155 -1.15 18.23 -9.47
N TRP A 156 -0.18 17.59 -10.12
CA TRP A 156 -0.08 16.13 -10.14
C TRP A 156 0.09 15.55 -8.73
N GLN A 157 0.94 16.17 -7.90
CA GLN A 157 1.15 15.76 -6.52
C GLN A 157 -0.09 15.99 -5.64
N GLN A 158 -0.83 17.08 -5.85
CA GLN A 158 -2.11 17.33 -5.19
C GLN A 158 -3.13 16.25 -5.55
N LEU A 159 -3.31 15.96 -6.84
CA LEU A 159 -4.20 14.89 -7.30
C LEU A 159 -3.81 13.54 -6.71
N HIS A 160 -2.52 13.18 -6.76
CA HIS A 160 -2.02 11.91 -6.23
C HIS A 160 -2.02 11.83 -4.70
N SER A 161 -2.25 12.94 -3.99
CA SER A 161 -2.50 12.90 -2.54
C SER A 161 -3.86 12.29 -2.19
N LEU A 162 -4.80 12.25 -3.14
CA LEU A 162 -6.09 11.57 -2.97
C LEU A 162 -5.94 10.08 -2.70
N VAL A 163 -4.77 9.48 -2.97
CA VAL A 163 -4.48 8.08 -2.64
C VAL A 163 -4.72 7.75 -1.17
N TYR A 164 -4.56 8.72 -0.26
CA TYR A 164 -4.83 8.52 1.17
C TYR A 164 -6.32 8.39 1.44
N ALA A 165 -7.15 9.24 0.80
CA ALA A 165 -8.60 9.15 0.89
C ALA A 165 -9.12 7.88 0.22
N ILE A 166 -8.58 7.51 -0.94
CA ILE A 166 -8.92 6.28 -1.67
C ILE A 166 -8.59 5.05 -0.82
N ALA A 167 -7.41 5.00 -0.18
CA ALA A 167 -7.05 3.92 0.72
C ALA A 167 -7.99 3.84 1.92
N MET A 168 -8.36 4.97 2.51
CA MET A 168 -9.33 5.02 3.61
C MET A 168 -10.71 4.51 3.18
N LEU A 169 -11.21 4.94 2.01
CA LEU A 169 -12.47 4.44 1.45
C LEU A 169 -12.42 2.94 1.15
N GLY A 170 -11.32 2.45 0.59
CA GLY A 170 -11.14 1.02 0.32
C GLY A 170 -11.10 0.18 1.60
N LEU A 171 -10.39 0.64 2.64
CA LEU A 171 -10.39 0.00 3.96
C LEU A 171 -11.79 0.01 4.59
N PHE A 172 -12.51 1.13 4.47
CA PHE A 172 -13.88 1.24 4.97
C PHE A 172 -14.84 0.30 4.22
N HIS A 173 -14.74 0.24 2.89
CA HIS A 173 -15.47 -0.74 2.08
C HIS A 173 -15.21 -2.17 2.54
N PHE A 174 -13.95 -2.53 2.78
CA PHE A 174 -13.57 -3.87 3.24
C PHE A 174 -14.13 -4.17 4.65
N ALA A 175 -14.06 -3.20 5.56
CA ALA A 175 -14.63 -3.33 6.89
C ALA A 175 -16.16 -3.55 6.86
N LEU A 176 -16.89 -2.80 6.02
CA LEU A 176 -18.35 -2.93 5.88
C LEU A 176 -18.78 -4.27 5.26
N GLN A 177 -17.96 -4.85 4.39
CA GLN A 177 -18.25 -6.14 3.75
C GLN A 177 -17.89 -7.33 4.66
N SER A 178 -17.03 -7.12 5.65
CA SER A 178 -16.62 -8.15 6.60
C SER A 178 -17.74 -8.48 7.58
N LYS A 179 -18.06 -9.76 7.73
CA LYS A 179 -19.19 -10.22 8.56
C LYS A 179 -18.78 -10.48 10.01
N ILE A 180 -18.05 -11.57 10.23
CA ILE A 180 -17.70 -12.05 11.57
C ILE A 180 -16.21 -11.84 11.81
N ASP A 181 -15.38 -12.32 10.88
CA ASP A 181 -13.94 -12.13 10.94
C ASP A 181 -13.55 -10.76 10.35
N VAL A 182 -13.05 -9.89 11.22
CA VAL A 182 -12.52 -8.56 10.85
C VAL A 182 -11.00 -8.48 11.00
N THR A 183 -10.30 -9.60 11.17
CA THR A 183 -8.84 -9.62 11.38
C THR A 183 -8.10 -8.95 10.20
N GLN A 184 -8.43 -9.30 8.96
CA GLN A 184 -7.80 -8.71 7.77
C GLN A 184 -8.04 -7.20 7.60
N PRO A 185 -9.29 -6.68 7.64
CA PRO A 185 -9.52 -5.24 7.49
C PRO A 185 -8.92 -4.44 8.65
N VAL A 186 -9.00 -4.94 9.90
CA VAL A 186 -8.40 -4.28 11.05
C VAL A 186 -6.87 -4.25 10.95
N LEU A 187 -6.24 -5.34 10.51
CA LEU A 187 -4.80 -5.39 10.28
C LEU A 187 -4.37 -4.36 9.23
N LEU A 188 -5.04 -4.32 8.07
CA LEU A 188 -4.70 -3.37 7.01
C LEU A 188 -4.98 -1.92 7.44
N ALA A 189 -6.03 -1.66 8.21
CA ALA A 189 -6.32 -0.36 8.77
C ALA A 189 -5.25 0.08 9.79
N GLY A 190 -4.81 -0.83 10.65
CA GLY A 190 -3.72 -0.58 11.61
C GLY A 190 -2.38 -0.31 10.93
N LEU A 191 -2.03 -1.08 9.89
CA LEU A 191 -0.85 -0.82 9.07
C LEU A 191 -0.95 0.52 8.35
N PHE A 192 -2.11 0.87 7.79
CA PHE A 192 -2.34 2.19 7.21
C PHE A 192 -2.18 3.31 8.25
N ALA A 193 -2.72 3.14 9.46
CA ALA A 193 -2.58 4.09 10.56
C ALA A 193 -1.11 4.27 10.97
N LEU A 194 -0.34 3.19 11.08
CA LEU A 194 1.11 3.23 11.29
C LEU A 194 1.83 4.06 10.21
N LEU A 195 1.48 3.84 8.93
CA LEU A 195 2.04 4.60 7.82
C LEU A 195 1.63 6.08 7.84
N MET A 196 0.44 6.41 8.33
CA MET A 196 -0.02 7.79 8.48
C MET A 196 0.64 8.49 9.67
N ALA A 197 0.77 7.81 10.81
CA ALA A 197 1.45 8.32 11.99
C ALA A 197 2.91 8.66 11.68
N TYR A 198 3.61 7.80 10.93
CA TYR A 198 4.95 8.10 10.43
C TYR A 198 5.02 9.39 9.60
N ARG A 199 4.05 9.61 8.71
CA ARG A 199 3.98 10.86 7.93
C ARG A 199 3.67 12.06 8.81
N GLY A 200 2.84 11.87 9.84
CA GLY A 200 2.56 12.83 10.90
C GLY A 200 3.84 13.28 11.60
N LEU A 201 4.68 12.35 12.07
CA LEU A 201 5.98 12.66 12.67
C LEU A 201 6.81 13.57 11.77
N ASN A 202 6.94 13.20 10.50
CA ASN A 202 7.71 13.98 9.53
C ASN A 202 7.09 15.36 9.26
N ARG A 203 5.75 15.47 9.29
CA ARG A 203 5.05 16.75 9.09
C ARG A 203 5.24 17.68 10.30
N LEU A 204 5.31 17.11 11.50
CA LEU A 204 5.54 17.81 12.76
C LEU A 204 7.03 18.11 13.03
N GLY A 205 7.93 17.68 12.14
CA GLY A 205 9.38 17.87 12.32
C GLY A 205 10.00 17.00 13.41
N ILE A 206 9.28 15.98 13.90
CA ILE A 206 9.80 15.06 14.92
C ILE A 206 10.86 14.16 14.26
N PRO A 207 12.07 14.07 14.82
CA PRO A 207 13.12 13.25 14.24
C PRO A 207 12.71 11.77 14.24
N LEU A 208 13.07 11.06 13.18
CA LEU A 208 12.86 9.63 13.03
C LEU A 208 13.95 8.86 13.79
N SER A 209 13.95 8.99 15.12
CA SER A 209 14.80 8.21 16.02
C SER A 209 14.18 6.83 16.27
N PHE A 210 14.99 5.91 16.79
CA PHE A 210 14.49 4.62 17.28
C PHE A 210 13.29 4.79 18.23
N THR A 211 13.39 5.72 19.19
CA THR A 211 12.35 5.96 20.18
C THR A 211 11.04 6.45 19.55
N SER A 212 11.09 7.42 18.62
CA SER A 212 9.87 7.93 18.01
C SER A 212 9.19 6.89 17.12
N LEU A 213 9.98 6.06 16.42
CA LEU A 213 9.48 4.93 15.64
C LEU A 213 8.87 3.83 16.54
N ALA A 214 9.55 3.47 17.63
CA ALA A 214 9.07 2.46 18.57
C ALA A 214 7.79 2.90 19.29
N LEU A 215 7.72 4.14 19.78
CA LEU A 215 6.50 4.69 20.38
C LEU A 215 5.34 4.72 19.39
N THR A 216 5.61 5.08 18.13
CA THR A 216 4.59 5.06 17.08
C THR A 216 4.12 3.64 16.79
N ALA A 217 5.02 2.67 16.73
CA ALA A 217 4.70 1.26 16.54
C ALA A 217 3.80 0.72 17.65
N LEU A 218 4.19 0.94 18.91
CA LEU A 218 3.42 0.50 20.08
C LEU A 218 2.06 1.22 20.17
N GLY A 219 2.04 2.54 19.97
CA GLY A 219 0.81 3.32 20.03
C GLY A 219 -0.20 2.93 18.95
N THR A 220 0.26 2.70 17.72
CA THR A 220 -0.62 2.26 16.63
C THR A 220 -1.03 0.80 16.76
N GLY A 221 -0.17 -0.08 17.29
CA GLY A 221 -0.54 -1.45 17.65
C GLY A 221 -1.63 -1.49 18.72
N LEU A 222 -1.49 -0.70 19.79
CA LEU A 222 -2.50 -0.56 20.84
C LEU A 222 -3.81 0.01 20.29
N ALA A 223 -3.76 1.08 19.50
CA ALA A 223 -4.95 1.65 18.87
C ALA A 223 -5.67 0.63 17.98
N THR A 224 -4.92 -0.22 17.27
CA THR A 224 -5.47 -1.29 16.44
C THR A 224 -6.17 -2.36 17.30
N ALA A 225 -5.55 -2.78 18.42
CA ALA A 225 -6.16 -3.74 19.35
C ALA A 225 -7.44 -3.18 20.00
N LEU A 226 -7.45 -1.89 20.36
CA LEU A 226 -8.63 -1.21 20.89
C LEU A 226 -9.74 -1.10 19.85
N ALA A 227 -9.40 -0.80 18.59
CA ALA A 227 -10.37 -0.75 17.50
C ALA A 227 -11.00 -2.12 17.22
N GLU A 228 -10.18 -3.18 17.21
CA GLU A 228 -10.67 -4.57 17.11
C GLU A 228 -11.63 -4.91 18.25
N THR A 229 -11.23 -4.58 19.49
CA THR A 229 -12.01 -4.81 20.70
C THR A 229 -13.34 -4.09 20.64
N ALA A 230 -13.33 -2.80 20.26
CA ALA A 230 -14.55 -1.99 20.17
C ALA A 230 -15.51 -2.55 19.12
N TRP A 231 -14.99 -3.01 17.97
CA TRP A 231 -15.81 -3.66 16.95
C TRP A 231 -16.50 -4.91 17.47
N TYR A 232 -15.75 -5.86 18.04
CA TYR A 232 -16.34 -7.09 18.56
C TYR A 232 -17.30 -6.83 19.71
N ALA A 233 -16.98 -5.92 20.62
CA ALA A 233 -17.87 -5.56 21.73
C ALA A 233 -19.19 -4.98 21.22
N PHE A 234 -19.15 -4.10 20.22
CA PHE A 234 -20.36 -3.53 19.60
C PHE A 234 -21.15 -4.57 18.80
N ALA A 235 -20.46 -5.41 18.01
CA ALA A 235 -21.10 -6.37 17.12
C ALA A 235 -21.72 -7.56 17.86
N THR A 236 -21.14 -7.98 18.99
CA THR A 236 -21.57 -9.18 19.74
C THR A 236 -22.29 -8.85 21.05
N GLY A 237 -22.16 -7.62 21.56
CA GLY A 237 -22.62 -7.26 22.90
C GLY A 237 -21.78 -7.86 24.03
N ALA A 238 -20.68 -8.56 23.72
CA ALA A 238 -19.79 -9.13 24.72
C ALA A 238 -18.95 -8.05 25.41
N SER A 239 -18.44 -8.35 26.61
CA SER A 239 -17.67 -7.37 27.37
C SER A 239 -16.38 -6.99 26.64
N ALA A 240 -16.19 -5.69 26.43
CA ALA A 240 -14.98 -5.15 25.81
C ALA A 240 -13.71 -5.55 26.58
N TRP A 241 -13.80 -5.65 27.90
CA TRP A 241 -12.66 -6.05 28.73
C TRP A 241 -12.17 -7.47 28.45
N LEU A 242 -13.08 -8.47 28.37
CA LEU A 242 -12.68 -9.84 28.04
C LEU A 242 -12.11 -9.96 26.63
N ILE A 243 -12.70 -9.26 25.65
CA ILE A 243 -12.18 -9.25 24.28
C ILE A 243 -10.78 -8.61 24.23
N PHE A 244 -10.58 -7.51 24.99
CA PHE A 244 -9.28 -6.87 25.08
C PHE A 244 -8.25 -7.78 25.74
N GLN A 245 -8.61 -8.45 26.83
CA GLN A 245 -7.77 -9.43 27.52
C GLN A 245 -7.33 -10.56 26.60
N ALA A 246 -8.16 -10.95 25.63
CA ALA A 246 -7.79 -11.95 24.63
C ALA A 246 -6.65 -11.52 23.69
N ASN A 247 -6.19 -10.26 23.73
CA ASN A 247 -4.92 -9.87 23.13
C ASN A 247 -3.73 -10.34 23.97
N ALA A 248 -3.87 -10.45 25.29
CA ALA A 248 -2.82 -10.94 26.16
C ALA A 248 -2.63 -12.46 26.09
N ASP A 249 -3.55 -13.20 25.46
CA ASP A 249 -3.51 -14.67 25.33
C ASP A 249 -2.22 -15.19 24.68
N VAL A 250 -1.64 -14.44 23.73
CA VAL A 250 -0.34 -14.79 23.12
C VAL A 250 0.79 -14.83 24.15
N ILE A 251 0.72 -14.01 25.20
CA ILE A 251 1.70 -13.98 26.29
C ILE A 251 1.29 -14.95 27.40
N ALA A 252 0.00 -14.96 27.76
CA ALA A 252 -0.54 -15.75 28.86
C ALA A 252 -0.47 -17.26 28.58
N TYR A 253 -0.71 -17.68 27.33
CA TYR A 253 -0.73 -19.09 26.92
C TYR A 253 0.43 -19.47 25.99
N GLN A 254 1.30 -18.52 25.63
CA GLN A 254 2.41 -18.73 24.68
C GLN A 254 1.95 -19.25 23.31
N ASP A 255 0.69 -18.98 22.95
CA ASP A 255 0.09 -19.42 21.70
C ASP A 255 0.36 -18.39 20.60
N TRP A 256 1.37 -18.67 19.77
CA TRP A 256 1.73 -17.85 18.62
C TRP A 256 0.64 -17.80 17.54
N THR A 257 -0.34 -18.71 17.57
CA THR A 257 -1.49 -18.68 16.66
C THR A 257 -2.53 -17.65 17.08
N ALA A 258 -2.49 -17.17 18.32
CA ALA A 258 -3.36 -16.11 18.85
C ALA A 258 -2.90 -14.69 18.47
N LEU A 259 -1.96 -14.53 17.52
CA LEU A 259 -1.47 -13.22 17.08
C LEU A 259 -2.58 -12.42 16.40
N ARG A 260 -3.16 -11.50 17.17
CA ARG A 260 -4.15 -10.52 16.71
C ARG A 260 -3.55 -9.37 15.87
N PRO A 261 -4.37 -8.63 15.10
CA PRO A 261 -3.94 -7.51 14.28
C PRO A 261 -3.05 -6.48 14.99
N GLY A 262 -3.35 -6.14 16.24
CA GLY A 262 -2.56 -5.16 17.01
C GLY A 262 -1.11 -5.60 17.21
N HIS A 263 -0.87 -6.89 17.45
CA HIS A 263 0.47 -7.46 17.58
C HIS A 263 1.24 -7.34 16.27
N TRP A 264 0.62 -7.71 15.15
CA TRP A 264 1.25 -7.61 13.83
C TRP A 264 1.63 -6.16 13.49
N VAL A 265 0.77 -5.19 13.77
CA VAL A 265 1.08 -3.76 13.55
C VAL A 265 2.27 -3.31 14.41
N ALA A 266 2.26 -3.68 15.70
CA ALA A 266 3.37 -3.36 16.61
C ALA A 266 4.68 -4.02 16.15
N LEU A 267 4.65 -5.32 15.81
CA LEU A 267 5.82 -6.07 15.36
C LEU A 267 6.41 -5.49 14.07
N VAL A 268 5.57 -5.16 13.09
CA VAL A 268 6.02 -4.51 11.85
C VAL A 268 6.67 -3.16 12.15
N GLY A 269 6.04 -2.32 12.98
CA GLY A 269 6.58 -1.02 13.34
C GLY A 269 7.89 -1.10 14.14
N LEU A 270 7.98 -2.03 15.10
CA LEU A 270 9.20 -2.28 15.87
C LEU A 270 10.32 -2.84 14.98
N GLY A 271 9.99 -3.73 14.04
CA GLY A 271 10.93 -4.19 13.03
C GLY A 271 11.51 -3.04 12.21
N LEU A 272 10.68 -2.07 11.81
CA LEU A 272 11.15 -0.86 11.13
C LEU A 272 12.03 0.03 12.02
N ALA A 273 11.71 0.14 13.32
CA ALA A 273 12.55 0.85 14.29
C ALA A 273 13.91 0.18 14.47
N LEU A 274 13.96 -1.16 14.53
CA LEU A 274 15.20 -1.93 14.61
C LEU A 274 16.03 -1.81 13.33
N LEU A 275 15.39 -1.91 12.16
CA LEU A 275 16.06 -1.72 10.87
C LEU A 275 16.65 -0.31 10.72
N HIS A 276 16.03 0.70 11.34
CA HIS A 276 16.59 2.04 11.41
C HIS A 276 17.95 2.08 12.13
N LEU A 277 18.16 1.24 13.16
CA LEU A 277 19.45 1.13 13.86
C LEU A 277 20.55 0.55 12.96
N TRP A 278 20.18 -0.32 12.01
CA TRP A 278 21.12 -1.00 11.11
C TRP A 278 21.54 -0.15 9.91
N ARG A 279 21.08 1.11 9.85
CA ARG A 279 21.54 2.04 8.83
C ARG A 279 23.03 2.31 8.98
N LYS A 280 23.79 1.97 7.95
CA LYS A 280 25.07 2.67 7.71
C LYS A 280 24.72 4.09 7.28
N PRO A 281 25.17 5.16 7.96
CA PRO A 281 24.94 6.51 7.49
C PRO A 281 25.47 6.62 6.05
N ALA A 282 24.59 7.00 5.13
CA ALA A 282 24.98 7.20 3.74
C ALA A 282 26.13 8.23 3.73
N GLN A 283 27.29 7.84 3.19
CA GLN A 283 28.38 8.80 2.97
C GLN A 283 27.81 9.92 2.10
N ARG A 284 27.63 11.11 2.68
CA ARG A 284 27.31 12.30 1.91
C ARG A 284 28.39 12.41 0.83
N PRO A 285 28.04 12.45 -0.47
CA PRO A 285 29.02 12.75 -1.49
C PRO A 285 29.68 14.06 -1.07
N ALA A 286 31.02 14.06 -0.93
CA ALA A 286 31.76 15.25 -0.57
C ALA A 286 31.23 16.39 -1.45
N ARG A 287 30.77 17.47 -0.79
CA ARG A 287 30.27 18.67 -1.46
C ARG A 287 31.36 19.05 -2.45
N ARG A 288 31.12 18.84 -3.74
CA ARG A 288 32.09 19.13 -4.80
C ARG A 288 32.43 20.60 -4.62
N GLU A 289 33.60 20.89 -4.06
CA GLU A 289 34.06 22.26 -3.89
C GLU A 289 33.97 22.90 -5.27
N ARG A 290 33.26 24.03 -5.35
CA ARG A 290 33.20 24.78 -6.59
C ARG A 290 34.64 25.14 -6.92
N ARG A 291 35.20 24.50 -7.95
CA ARG A 291 36.52 24.84 -8.49
C ARG A 291 36.51 26.35 -8.74
N PRO A 292 37.45 27.13 -8.16
CA PRO A 292 37.53 28.57 -8.42
C PRO A 292 37.55 28.79 -9.93
N ALA A 293 36.79 29.78 -10.40
CA ALA A 293 36.78 30.14 -11.81
C ALA A 293 38.23 30.40 -12.26
N GLN A 294 38.68 29.68 -13.29
CA GLN A 294 39.98 29.98 -13.89
C GLN A 294 39.90 31.40 -14.47
N PRO A 295 40.88 32.28 -14.18
CA PRO A 295 40.91 33.61 -14.77
C PRO A 295 41.02 33.47 -16.28
N VAL A 296 40.13 34.16 -16.99
CA VAL A 296 40.12 34.23 -18.45
C VAL A 296 41.44 34.87 -18.89
N SER A 297 42.28 34.09 -19.60
CA SER A 297 43.49 34.62 -20.23
C SER A 297 43.06 35.57 -21.35
N THR A 298 43.23 36.87 -21.13
CA THR A 298 43.14 37.90 -22.16
C THR A 298 44.41 37.82 -23.01
N ALA A 299 44.40 36.99 -24.05
CA ALA A 299 45.37 37.10 -25.13
C ALA A 299 45.00 38.32 -25.97
N ALA A 300 45.87 39.35 -25.96
CA ALA A 300 45.77 40.50 -26.85
C ALA A 300 46.11 40.05 -28.29
N PRO A 301 45.37 40.50 -29.31
CA PRO A 301 45.76 40.31 -30.70
C PRO A 301 46.95 41.24 -31.02
N GLY A 302 48.05 40.63 -31.50
CA GLY A 302 49.17 41.33 -32.13
C GLY A 302 48.93 41.58 -33.60
#